data_AF-A0A7T4T9C6-F1
#
_entry.id   AF-A0A7T4T9C6-F1
#
_cell.length_a   1.000
_cell.length_b   1.000
_cell.length_c   1.000
_cell.angle_alpha   90.00
_cell.angle_beta   90.00
_cell.angle_gamma   90.00
#
_symmetry.space_group_name_H-M   'P 1'
#
loop_
_entity.id
_entity.type
_entity.pdbx_description
1 polymer ?
#
loop_
_entity_poly.entity_id
_entity_poly.type
_entity_poly.pdbx_seq_one_letter_code
_entity_poly.pdbx_strand_id
1 'polypeptide(L)'
;MGGSWSPQDVYDFMAPPASFACWASGLGNEGTVWRFEGENGPMKIRFTEPNAYGVLDRYVGLLDGSEIYVPTRAVANGTGTEVMCTLFRVQGMNGEKFAADTE
;
A
#
# COMPACT_ATOMS: atom_id res chain seq x y z
N MET A 1 17.09 -5.68 -24.02
CA MET A 1 16.93 -6.62 -22.88
C MET A 1 16.09 -5.90 -21.84
N GLY A 2 14.84 -6.31 -21.63
CA GLY A 2 13.99 -5.69 -20.60
C GLY A 2 14.59 -6.02 -19.23
N GLY A 3 15.12 -5.00 -18.54
CA GLY A 3 15.77 -5.18 -17.25
C GLY A 3 14.74 -5.68 -16.22
N SER A 4 15.01 -6.84 -15.64
CA SER A 4 14.22 -7.32 -14.52
C SER A 4 14.66 -6.59 -13.26
N TRP A 5 13.70 -6.09 -12.48
CA TRP A 5 13.96 -5.33 -11.27
C TRP A 5 14.18 -6.29 -10.10
N SER A 6 15.25 -6.09 -9.33
CA SER A 6 15.46 -6.82 -8.09
C SER A 6 14.47 -6.39 -7.02
N PRO A 7 14.26 -7.20 -5.96
CA PRO A 7 13.37 -6.80 -4.87
C PRO A 7 13.80 -5.49 -4.20
N GLN A 8 15.11 -5.21 -4.18
CA GLN A 8 15.62 -3.94 -3.67
C GLN A 8 15.27 -2.77 -4.59
N ASP A 9 15.40 -2.93 -5.90
CA ASP A 9 15.00 -1.87 -6.86
C ASP A 9 13.51 -1.53 -6.73
N VAL A 10 12.66 -2.57 -6.59
CA VAL A 10 11.22 -2.41 -6.38
C VAL A 10 10.94 -1.76 -5.02
N TYR A 11 11.62 -2.21 -3.96
CA TYR A 11 11.48 -1.64 -2.63
C TYR A 11 11.85 -0.16 -2.60
N ASP A 12 13.00 0.21 -3.15
CA ASP A 12 13.50 1.58 -3.18
C ASP A 12 12.57 2.52 -3.97
N PHE A 13 11.88 1.99 -4.97
CA PHE A 13 10.84 2.71 -5.70
C PHE A 13 9.53 2.84 -4.91
N MET A 14 9.06 1.78 -4.26
CA MET A 14 7.73 1.75 -3.61
C MET A 14 7.71 2.29 -2.16
N ALA A 15 8.82 2.19 -1.44
CA ALA A 15 8.90 2.57 -0.03
C ALA A 15 8.75 4.07 0.25
N PRO A 16 9.30 4.99 -0.57
CA PRO A 16 9.11 6.41 -0.34
C PRO A 16 7.63 6.76 -0.36
N PRO A 17 7.10 7.47 0.66
CA PRO A 17 5.69 7.83 0.68
C PRO A 17 5.29 8.48 -0.63
N ALA A 18 6.07 9.45 -1.13
CA ALA A 18 5.80 10.18 -2.38
C ALA A 18 5.54 9.28 -3.61
N SER A 19 6.03 8.05 -3.63
CA SER A 19 5.79 7.09 -4.72
C SER A 19 4.34 6.58 -4.78
N PHE A 20 3.59 6.64 -3.67
CA PHE A 20 2.25 6.05 -3.58
C PHE A 20 1.29 6.61 -4.62
N ALA A 21 1.37 7.90 -4.93
CA ALA A 21 0.57 8.54 -5.96
C ALA A 21 0.80 7.95 -7.37
N CYS A 22 1.95 7.29 -7.59
CA CYS A 22 2.30 6.70 -8.87
C CYS A 22 1.69 5.30 -9.07
N TRP A 23 1.29 4.60 -8.01
CA TRP A 23 0.93 3.19 -8.11
C TRP A 23 -0.29 2.76 -7.29
N ALA A 24 -0.68 3.51 -6.27
CA ALA A 24 -1.89 3.25 -5.51
C ALA A 24 -3.04 4.12 -6.03
N SER A 25 -4.05 3.47 -6.61
CA SER A 25 -5.29 4.13 -7.05
C SER A 25 -6.03 4.76 -5.87
N GLY A 26 -6.69 5.90 -6.11
CA GLY A 26 -7.54 6.58 -5.12
C GLY A 26 -6.82 7.53 -4.16
N LEU A 27 -5.50 7.74 -4.31
CA LEU A 27 -4.69 8.60 -3.43
C LEU A 27 -4.23 9.89 -4.12
N GLY A 28 -4.71 11.03 -3.62
CA GLY A 28 -4.24 12.37 -3.99
C GLY A 28 -3.09 12.85 -3.10
N ASN A 29 -2.19 13.66 -3.66
CA ASN A 29 -1.02 14.20 -2.93
C ASN A 29 -1.30 15.61 -2.39
N GLU A 30 -1.34 15.76 -1.06
CA GLU A 30 -1.23 17.05 -0.35
C GLU A 30 -0.16 16.94 0.77
N GLY A 31 1.11 16.84 0.39
CA GLY A 31 2.24 16.93 1.33
C GLY A 31 2.58 15.61 2.01
N THR A 32 2.68 15.58 3.36
CA THR A 32 3.04 14.36 4.12
C THR A 32 1.83 13.51 4.51
N VAL A 33 0.63 13.89 4.06
CA VAL A 33 -0.64 13.22 4.39
C VAL A 33 -1.26 12.73 3.08
N TRP A 34 -1.50 11.42 3.02
CA TRP A 34 -2.13 10.75 1.90
C TRP A 34 -3.65 10.86 2.03
N ARG A 35 -4.30 11.62 1.15
CA ARG A 35 -5.76 11.70 1.11
C ARG A 35 -6.28 10.61 0.16
N PHE A 36 -7.07 9.68 0.71
CA PHE A 36 -8.01 8.93 -0.12
C PHE A 36 -9.15 9.86 -0.51
N GLU A 37 -9.57 9.86 -1.77
CA GLU A 37 -10.90 10.33 -2.15
C GLU A 37 -11.94 9.28 -1.74
N GLY A 38 -12.05 9.03 -0.45
CA GLY A 38 -13.17 8.31 0.14
C GLY A 38 -14.13 9.29 0.79
N GLU A 39 -15.41 8.93 0.91
CA GLU A 39 -16.50 9.75 1.49
C GLU A 39 -16.21 10.37 2.88
N ASN A 40 -15.12 9.98 3.54
CA ASN A 40 -14.83 10.25 4.95
C ASN A 40 -13.67 11.24 5.22
N GLY A 41 -13.11 11.91 4.21
CA GLY A 41 -12.12 12.98 4.42
C GLY A 41 -10.67 12.49 4.67
N PRO A 42 -9.75 13.36 5.14
CA PRO A 42 -8.31 13.06 5.21
C PRO A 42 -7.98 11.92 6.17
N MET A 43 -7.29 10.89 5.68
CA MET A 43 -6.79 9.77 6.48
C MET A 43 -5.28 9.92 6.76
N LYS A 44 -4.82 9.34 7.86
CA LYS A 44 -3.38 9.24 8.16
C LYS A 44 -2.89 7.86 7.75
N ILE A 45 -1.76 7.80 7.07
CA ILE A 45 -1.09 6.53 6.73
C ILE A 45 0.21 6.45 7.50
N ARG A 46 0.41 5.33 8.20
CA ARG A 46 1.69 4.96 8.82
C ARG A 46 2.31 3.83 8.03
N PHE A 47 3.59 3.95 7.72
CA PHE A 47 4.36 2.95 6.98
C PHE A 47 5.27 2.18 7.93
N THR A 48 5.68 0.97 7.53
CA THR A 48 6.82 0.30 8.17
C THR A 48 8.11 1.05 7.92
N GLU A 49 9.01 1.01 8.90
CA GLU A 49 10.34 1.60 8.78
C GLU A 49 11.16 0.98 7.63
N PRO A 50 12.14 1.73 7.07
CA PRO A 50 13.06 1.21 6.07
C PRO A 50 13.69 -0.11 6.50
N ASN A 51 13.66 -1.11 5.62
CA ASN A 51 14.14 -2.44 5.92
C ASN A 51 14.67 -3.17 4.68
N ALA A 52 15.58 -4.12 4.90
CA ALA A 52 16.18 -4.94 3.84
C ALA A 52 15.35 -6.19 3.49
N TYR A 53 14.13 -6.31 4.01
CA TYR A 53 13.31 -7.53 3.90
C TYR A 53 12.17 -7.39 2.90
N GLY A 54 12.05 -6.25 2.22
CA GLY A 54 10.97 -5.99 1.27
C GLY A 54 9.61 -5.81 1.93
N VAL A 55 9.55 -5.45 3.22
CA VAL A 55 8.30 -5.18 3.95
C VAL A 55 7.84 -3.75 3.68
N LEU A 56 6.67 -3.61 3.04
CA LEU A 56 6.05 -2.36 2.63
C LEU A 56 4.69 -2.16 3.32
N ASP A 57 4.52 -2.75 4.51
CA ASP A 57 3.22 -2.74 5.17
C ASP A 57 2.81 -1.30 5.54
N ARG A 58 1.51 -1.08 5.51
CA ARG A 58 0.92 0.22 5.85
C ARG A 58 -0.32 0.07 6.71
N TYR A 59 -0.60 1.12 7.45
CA TYR A 59 -1.74 1.21 8.36
C TYR A 59 -2.50 2.48 8.00
N VAL A 60 -3.77 2.32 7.65
CA VAL A 60 -4.66 3.42 7.29
C VAL A 60 -5.53 3.76 8.49
N GLY A 61 -5.29 4.92 9.08
CA GLY A 61 -6.05 5.43 10.21
C GLY A 61 -7.44 5.92 9.78
N LEU A 62 -8.46 5.44 10.48
CA LEU A 62 -9.87 5.82 10.31
C LEU A 62 -10.28 6.92 11.30
N LEU A 63 -11.42 7.55 11.05
CA LEU A 63 -11.94 8.66 11.89
C LEU A 63 -12.26 8.24 13.32
N ASP A 64 -12.61 6.96 13.53
CA ASP A 64 -12.90 6.39 14.84
C ASP A 64 -11.63 6.02 15.64
N GLY A 65 -10.44 6.28 15.07
CA GLY A 65 -9.15 5.98 15.67
C GLY A 65 -8.65 4.55 15.45
N SER A 66 -9.43 3.69 14.77
CA SER A 66 -8.96 2.37 14.36
C SER A 66 -8.03 2.44 13.14
N GLU A 67 -7.26 1.38 12.91
CA GLU A 67 -6.35 1.27 11.76
C GLU A 67 -6.71 0.05 10.90
N ILE A 68 -6.74 0.23 9.58
CA ILE A 68 -6.76 -0.87 8.62
C ILE A 68 -5.32 -1.25 8.33
N TYR A 69 -4.94 -2.48 8.67
CA TYR A 69 -3.64 -3.05 8.33
C TYR A 69 -3.65 -3.58 6.89
N VAL A 70 -2.70 -3.13 6.09
CA VAL A 70 -2.51 -3.54 4.70
C VAL A 70 -1.08 -4.10 4.55
N PRO A 71 -0.90 -5.42 4.73
CA PRO A 71 0.37 -6.07 4.47
C PRO A 71 0.77 -5.95 3.01
N THR A 72 2.01 -5.58 2.75
CA THR A 72 2.55 -5.51 1.39
C THR A 72 4.01 -5.95 1.37
N ARG A 73 4.38 -6.79 0.42
CA ARG A 73 5.71 -7.39 0.32
C ARG A 73 6.22 -7.37 -1.11
N ALA A 74 7.49 -7.01 -1.27
CA ALA A 74 8.27 -7.29 -2.48
C ALA A 74 9.19 -8.48 -2.21
N VAL A 75 9.10 -9.55 -3.02
CA VAL A 75 9.88 -10.78 -2.85
C VAL A 75 10.50 -11.22 -4.17
N ALA A 76 11.67 -11.86 -4.14
CA ALA A 76 12.31 -12.39 -5.33
C ALA A 76 11.44 -13.47 -5.98
N ASN A 77 11.24 -13.37 -7.30
CA ASN A 77 10.56 -14.37 -8.11
C ASN A 77 11.34 -14.59 -9.42
N GLY A 78 12.17 -15.64 -9.44
CA GLY A 78 13.06 -15.93 -10.56
C GLY A 78 14.08 -14.81 -10.77
N THR A 79 14.10 -14.24 -11.98
CA THR A 79 14.99 -13.12 -12.31
C THR A 79 14.44 -11.76 -11.88
N GLY A 80 13.19 -11.70 -11.41
CA GLY A 80 12.50 -10.46 -11.04
C GLY A 80 11.91 -10.46 -9.65
N THR A 81 10.84 -9.67 -9.48
CA THR A 81 10.20 -9.41 -8.20
C THR A 81 8.70 -9.58 -8.29
N GLU A 82 8.14 -10.30 -7.32
CA GLU A 82 6.71 -10.37 -7.05
C GLU A 82 6.35 -9.33 -6.01
N VAL A 83 5.28 -8.56 -6.24
CA VAL A 83 4.69 -7.67 -5.25
C VAL A 83 3.35 -8.22 -4.83
N MET A 84 3.20 -8.49 -3.54
CA MET A 84 1.97 -9.03 -2.96
C MET A 84 1.37 -8.01 -2.00
N CYS A 85 0.08 -7.74 -2.15
CA CYS A 85 -0.73 -7.01 -1.17
C CYS A 85 -1.77 -7.98 -0.61
N THR A 86 -1.87 -8.10 0.71
CA THR A 86 -2.89 -8.95 1.34
C THR A 86 -4.08 -8.08 1.74
N LEU A 87 -5.24 -8.34 1.12
CA LEU A 87 -6.48 -7.66 1.49
C LEU A 87 -7.20 -8.43 2.60
N PHE A 88 -7.51 -7.74 3.71
CA PHE A 88 -8.36 -8.28 4.76
C PHE A 88 -9.74 -7.66 4.71
N ARG A 89 -10.77 -8.49 4.92
CA ARG A 89 -12.13 -7.99 5.10
C ARG A 89 -12.26 -7.42 6.52
N VAL A 90 -12.38 -6.10 6.63
CA VAL A 90 -12.53 -5.42 7.92
C VAL A 90 -13.94 -5.58 8.49
N GLN A 91 -14.06 -5.48 9.82
CA GLN A 91 -15.35 -5.58 10.51
C GLN A 91 -16.33 -4.52 9.96
N GLY A 92 -17.56 -4.94 9.64
CA GLY A 92 -18.58 -4.05 9.07
C GLY A 92 -18.49 -3.85 7.55
N MET A 93 -17.47 -4.37 6.88
CA MET A 93 -17.37 -4.34 5.42
C MET A 93 -18.31 -5.38 4.79
N ASN A 94 -19.18 -4.94 3.89
CA ASN A 94 -20.03 -5.83 3.11
C ASN A 94 -19.22 -6.55 2.01
N GLY A 95 -19.82 -7.58 1.40
CA GLY A 95 -19.12 -8.39 0.39
C GLY A 95 -18.82 -7.64 -0.90
N GLU A 96 -19.72 -6.74 -1.34
CA GLU A 96 -19.57 -5.96 -2.56
C GLU A 96 -18.38 -5.00 -2.47
N LYS A 97 -18.25 -4.29 -1.36
CA LYS A 97 -17.11 -3.40 -1.11
C LYS A 97 -15.80 -4.18 -1.05
N PHE A 98 -15.80 -5.35 -0.43
CA PHE A 98 -14.60 -6.20 -0.36
C PHE A 98 -14.18 -6.69 -1.75
N ALA A 99 -15.12 -7.10 -2.60
CA ALA A 99 -14.85 -7.51 -3.96
C ALA A 99 -14.38 -6.33 -4.86
N ALA A 100 -14.90 -5.12 -4.62
CA ALA A 100 -14.43 -3.94 -5.34
C ALA A 100 -12.95 -3.61 -5.04
N ASP A 101 -12.48 -3.93 -3.83
CA ASP A 101 -11.09 -3.70 -3.41
C ASP A 101 -10.12 -4.80 -3.91
N THR A 102 -10.61 -5.87 -4.56
CA THR A 102 -9.76 -6.94 -5.14
C THR A 102 -9.40 -6.75 -6.61
N GLU A 103 -10.00 -5.78 -7.30
CA GLU A 103 -9.81 -5.47 -8.73
C GLU A 103 -8.92 -4.24 -8.94
#